data_AF-A0A2M7NJ07-F1
#
_entry.id   AF-A0A2M7NJ07-F1
#
_cell.length_a   1.000
_cell.length_b   1.000
_cell.length_c   1.000
_cell.angle_alpha   90.00
_cell.angle_beta   90.00
_cell.angle_gamma   90.00
#
_symmetry.space_group_name_H-M   'P 1'
#
loop_
_entity.id
_entity.type
_entity.pdbx_description
1 polymer ?
#
loop_
_entity_poly.entity_id
_entity_poly.type
_entity_poly.pdbx_seq_one_letter_code
_entity_poly.pdbx_strand_id
1 'polypeptide(L)'
;MNIQDYEKLIIKELDKIVEKIIVANPKLPIAVKKGERVGDAISKFLENKFVEFTQKHTYFKKSVASPQGKTKNPFDVETVFELDGHQELIWIDFKALNIENQDTNPDSGTPDKVITLMQNGYFYLVYVIIYYIGLNENTGLEFVKHNDLFVKSYFLKNVSATMRITPANQMQVNGFSEPLYRTREEFLDFLLKKKIESNERKLKKAEQELENFKTGILKPKTAKKDEITIDFLKELNKEQEEKIKNINFKSP
;
A
#
# COMPACT_ATOMS: atom_id res chain seq x y z
N MET A 1 -22.30 16.54 17.71
CA MET A 1 -21.47 15.31 17.73
C MET A 1 -20.01 15.72 17.76
N ASN A 2 -19.14 15.10 18.57
CA ASN A 2 -17.71 15.39 18.49
C ASN A 2 -17.08 14.65 17.29
N ILE A 3 -15.89 15.07 16.86
CA ILE A 3 -15.21 14.50 15.68
C ILE A 3 -14.96 13.00 15.83
N GLN A 4 -14.57 12.54 17.02
CA GLN A 4 -14.27 11.13 17.25
C GLN A 4 -15.51 10.24 17.11
N ASP A 5 -16.66 10.69 17.58
CA ASP A 5 -17.93 9.96 17.47
C ASP A 5 -18.43 9.93 16.02
N TYR A 6 -18.23 11.02 15.28
CA TYR A 6 -18.49 11.08 13.84
C TYR A 6 -17.64 10.07 13.07
N GLU A 7 -16.34 10.04 13.35
CA GLU A 7 -15.39 9.08 12.78
C GLU A 7 -15.74 7.63 13.12
N LYS A 8 -16.09 7.34 14.38
CA LYS A 8 -16.54 6.01 14.80
C LYS A 8 -17.80 5.58 14.06
N LEU A 9 -18.74 6.49 13.81
CA LEU A 9 -19.94 6.19 13.04
C LEU A 9 -19.59 5.81 11.60
N ILE A 10 -18.71 6.57 10.93
CA ILE A 10 -18.26 6.24 9.57
C ILE A 10 -17.66 4.84 9.51
N ILE A 11 -16.71 4.53 10.41
CA ILE A 11 -16.04 3.22 10.43
C ILE A 11 -17.04 2.10 10.70
N LYS A 12 -17.94 2.28 11.69
CA LYS A 12 -18.96 1.29 12.03
C LYS A 12 -19.88 0.97 10.84
N GLU A 13 -20.33 1.99 10.12
CA GLU A 13 -21.22 1.78 8.97
C GLU A 13 -20.47 1.20 7.77
N LEU A 14 -19.20 1.57 7.58
CA LEU A 14 -18.33 0.98 6.57
C LEU A 14 -18.09 -0.50 6.82
N ASP A 15 -17.72 -0.88 8.04
CA ASP A 15 -17.49 -2.28 8.44
C ASP A 15 -18.75 -3.11 8.20
N LYS A 16 -19.93 -2.61 8.61
CA LYS A 16 -21.21 -3.29 8.35
C LYS A 16 -21.47 -3.55 6.87
N ILE A 17 -21.14 -2.61 5.98
CA ILE A 17 -21.33 -2.80 4.52
C ILE A 17 -20.40 -3.89 4.02
N VAL A 18 -19.10 -3.79 4.36
CA VAL A 18 -18.08 -4.72 3.86
C VAL A 18 -18.32 -6.12 4.42
N GLU A 19 -18.70 -6.24 5.69
CA GLU A 19 -19.13 -7.51 6.28
C GLU A 19 -20.33 -8.12 5.56
N LYS A 20 -21.35 -7.33 5.21
CA LYS A 20 -22.49 -7.82 4.42
C LYS A 20 -22.06 -8.33 3.04
N ILE A 21 -21.11 -7.66 2.39
CA ILE A 21 -20.56 -8.10 1.10
C ILE A 21 -19.85 -9.44 1.27
N ILE A 22 -19.01 -9.59 2.30
CA ILE A 22 -18.27 -10.81 2.61
C ILE A 22 -19.24 -11.96 2.94
N VAL A 23 -20.22 -11.74 3.81
CA VAL A 23 -21.20 -12.76 4.22
C VAL A 23 -22.05 -13.23 3.04
N ALA A 24 -22.40 -12.33 2.11
CA ALA A 24 -23.12 -12.69 0.89
C ALA A 24 -22.23 -13.41 -0.14
N ASN A 25 -20.90 -13.30 -0.02
CA ASN A 25 -19.93 -13.84 -0.98
C ASN A 25 -18.71 -14.43 -0.25
N PRO A 26 -18.90 -15.49 0.58
CA PRO A 26 -17.85 -15.97 1.48
C PRO A 26 -16.64 -16.54 0.75
N LYS A 27 -16.82 -16.94 -0.52
CA LYS A 27 -15.79 -17.51 -1.39
C LYS A 27 -15.77 -16.79 -2.73
N LEU A 28 -14.57 -16.59 -3.27
CA LEU A 28 -14.39 -16.04 -4.61
C LEU A 28 -13.64 -17.04 -5.51
N PRO A 29 -14.00 -17.13 -6.81
CA PRO A 29 -13.32 -17.97 -7.78
C PRO A 29 -12.01 -17.33 -8.26
N ILE A 30 -11.16 -16.91 -7.31
CA ILE A 30 -9.86 -16.30 -7.54
C ILE A 30 -8.81 -17.30 -7.08
N ALA A 31 -8.08 -17.88 -8.03
CA ALA A 31 -7.02 -18.84 -7.73
C ALA A 31 -5.89 -18.17 -6.92
N VAL A 32 -5.52 -18.74 -5.78
CA VAL A 32 -4.42 -18.26 -4.95
C VAL A 32 -3.34 -19.33 -4.89
N LYS A 33 -2.21 -19.12 -5.59
CA LYS A 33 -1.05 -19.99 -5.42
C LYS A 33 -0.22 -19.54 -4.22
N LYS A 34 0.51 -20.49 -3.62
CA LYS A 34 1.42 -20.21 -2.52
C LYS A 34 2.43 -19.11 -2.90
N GLY A 35 2.42 -18.01 -2.14
CA GLY A 35 3.30 -16.85 -2.37
C GLY A 35 2.77 -15.82 -3.37
N GLU A 36 1.66 -16.07 -4.07
CA GLU A 36 1.01 -15.07 -4.92
C GLU A 36 0.16 -14.10 -4.08
N ARG A 37 0.09 -12.84 -4.51
CA ARG A 37 -0.78 -11.82 -3.92
C ARG A 37 -1.90 -11.53 -4.89
N VAL A 38 -3.13 -11.84 -4.50
CA VAL A 38 -4.35 -11.61 -5.31
C VAL A 38 -5.13 -10.37 -4.85
N GLY A 39 -4.47 -9.47 -4.12
CA GLY A 39 -5.13 -8.33 -3.48
C GLY A 39 -5.81 -7.37 -4.46
N ASP A 40 -5.27 -7.21 -5.67
CA ASP A 40 -5.87 -6.39 -6.73
C ASP A 40 -7.23 -6.95 -7.18
N ALA A 41 -7.32 -8.26 -7.40
CA ALA A 41 -8.57 -8.93 -7.81
C ALA A 41 -9.63 -8.86 -6.70
N ILE A 42 -9.22 -9.03 -5.43
CA ILE A 42 -10.12 -8.90 -4.29
C ILE A 42 -10.59 -7.45 -4.13
N SER A 43 -9.67 -6.47 -4.24
CA SER A 43 -10.03 -5.05 -4.18
C SER A 43 -11.05 -4.71 -5.27
N LYS A 44 -10.81 -5.13 -6.52
CA LYS A 44 -11.75 -4.87 -7.62
C LYS A 44 -13.14 -5.47 -7.39
N PHE A 45 -13.21 -6.66 -6.79
CA PHE A 45 -14.48 -7.26 -6.37
C PHE A 45 -15.18 -6.39 -5.32
N LEU A 46 -14.46 -5.98 -4.27
CA LEU A 46 -14.98 -5.18 -3.18
C LEU A 46 -15.40 -3.77 -3.64
N GLU A 47 -14.65 -3.13 -4.53
CA GLU A 47 -15.00 -1.84 -5.13
C GLU A 47 -16.40 -1.88 -5.76
N ASN A 48 -16.62 -2.85 -6.66
CA ASN A 48 -17.88 -2.98 -7.37
C ASN A 48 -19.04 -3.30 -6.42
N LYS A 49 -18.82 -4.21 -5.47
CA LYS A 49 -19.84 -4.60 -4.50
C LYS A 49 -20.15 -3.50 -3.50
N PHE A 50 -19.16 -2.70 -3.11
CA PHE A 50 -19.39 -1.55 -2.25
C PHE A 50 -20.33 -0.55 -2.92
N VAL A 51 -20.07 -0.19 -4.18
CA VAL A 51 -20.95 0.70 -4.96
C VAL A 51 -22.37 0.14 -5.08
N GLU A 52 -22.52 -1.16 -5.32
CA GLU A 52 -23.82 -1.83 -5.38
C GLU A 52 -24.57 -1.73 -4.03
N PHE A 53 -23.89 -2.03 -2.93
CA PHE A 53 -24.48 -2.06 -1.59
C PHE A 53 -24.77 -0.66 -1.03
N THR A 54 -24.17 0.40 -1.59
CA THR A 54 -24.40 1.77 -1.13
C THR A 54 -25.45 2.56 -1.92
N GLN A 55 -26.01 2.03 -3.00
CA GLN A 55 -27.00 2.74 -3.84
C GLN A 55 -28.18 3.33 -3.05
N LYS A 56 -28.60 2.65 -1.98
CA LYS A 56 -29.70 3.08 -1.08
C LYS A 56 -29.25 3.17 0.38
N HIS A 57 -27.95 3.35 0.65
CA HIS A 57 -27.47 3.43 2.03
C HIS A 57 -27.90 4.73 2.70
N THR A 58 -28.12 4.69 4.01
CA THR A 58 -28.57 5.85 4.79
C THR A 58 -27.54 6.98 4.74
N TYR A 59 -26.26 6.67 4.99
CA TYR A 59 -25.21 7.68 5.14
C TYR A 59 -24.24 7.77 3.95
N PHE A 60 -24.00 6.68 3.23
CA PHE A 60 -23.03 6.66 2.14
C PHE A 60 -23.76 6.95 0.84
N LYS A 61 -23.32 8.00 0.14
CA LYS A 61 -23.93 8.52 -1.09
C LYS A 61 -22.88 8.62 -2.17
N LYS A 62 -23.32 8.59 -3.43
CA LYS A 62 -22.50 8.86 -4.62
C LYS A 62 -21.20 8.03 -4.66
N SER A 63 -21.25 6.77 -4.20
CA SER A 63 -20.07 5.92 -4.20
C SER A 63 -19.66 5.57 -5.64
N VAL A 64 -18.37 5.66 -5.92
CA VAL A 64 -17.78 5.34 -7.23
C VAL A 64 -16.54 4.48 -7.05
N ALA A 65 -16.44 3.42 -7.85
CA ALA A 65 -15.25 2.58 -7.92
C ALA A 65 -14.13 3.28 -8.70
N SER A 66 -12.89 2.85 -8.49
CA SER A 66 -11.75 3.35 -9.24
C SER A 66 -11.94 3.11 -10.75
N PRO A 67 -11.55 4.08 -11.61
CA PRO A 67 -11.69 3.92 -13.05
C PRO A 67 -10.87 2.72 -13.55
N GLN A 68 -11.49 1.88 -14.41
CA GLN A 68 -10.80 0.75 -15.01
C GLN A 68 -9.56 1.20 -15.80
N GLY A 69 -8.47 0.44 -15.68
CA GLY A 69 -7.20 0.72 -16.36
C GLY A 69 -6.31 1.78 -15.69
N LYS A 70 -6.76 2.47 -14.63
CA LYS A 70 -5.93 3.43 -13.89
C LYS A 70 -5.26 2.78 -12.68
N THR A 71 -4.13 2.11 -12.92
CA THR A 71 -3.35 1.40 -11.89
C THR A 71 -2.71 2.29 -10.81
N LYS A 72 -2.79 3.63 -10.93
CA LYS A 72 -2.25 4.60 -9.97
C LYS A 72 -3.34 5.51 -9.38
N ASN A 73 -4.59 5.05 -9.33
CA ASN A 73 -5.67 5.82 -8.71
C ASN A 73 -5.43 6.00 -7.20
N PRO A 74 -5.74 7.15 -6.58
CA PRO A 74 -5.41 7.38 -5.17
C PRO A 74 -6.34 6.65 -4.19
N PHE A 75 -7.47 6.13 -4.68
CA PHE A 75 -8.48 5.37 -3.93
C PHE A 75 -8.95 4.17 -4.73
N ASP A 76 -9.52 3.18 -4.03
CA ASP A 76 -10.24 2.07 -4.65
C ASP A 76 -11.72 2.44 -4.80
N VAL A 77 -12.28 3.08 -3.76
CA VAL A 77 -13.62 3.69 -3.80
C VAL A 77 -13.55 5.11 -3.28
N GLU A 78 -14.29 6.01 -3.92
CA GLU A 78 -14.63 7.33 -3.40
C GLU A 78 -16.11 7.37 -3.07
N THR A 79 -16.48 7.96 -1.93
CA THR A 79 -17.88 8.09 -1.52
C THR A 79 -18.07 9.35 -0.69
N VAL A 80 -19.30 9.86 -0.65
CA VAL A 80 -19.69 10.93 0.30
C VAL A 80 -20.35 10.28 1.51
N PHE A 81 -19.93 10.66 2.71
CA PHE A 81 -20.66 10.37 3.94
C PHE A 81 -21.49 11.59 4.32
N GLU A 82 -22.80 11.42 4.43
CA GLU A 82 -23.75 12.49 4.74
C GLU A 82 -24.46 12.23 6.06
N LEU A 83 -24.40 13.20 6.98
CA LEU A 83 -25.11 13.19 8.26
C LEU A 83 -25.64 14.59 8.54
N ASP A 84 -26.96 14.71 8.77
CA ASP A 84 -27.63 15.96 9.12
C ASP A 84 -27.27 17.14 8.18
N GLY A 85 -27.16 16.85 6.88
CA GLY A 85 -26.80 17.82 5.84
C GLY A 85 -25.31 18.15 5.72
N HIS A 86 -24.46 17.67 6.64
CA HIS A 86 -23.01 17.74 6.50
C HIS A 86 -22.50 16.61 5.61
N GLN A 87 -21.70 16.96 4.61
CA GLN A 87 -21.10 16.03 3.67
C GLN A 87 -19.58 16.02 3.81
N GLU A 88 -19.01 14.83 3.83
CA GLU A 88 -17.57 14.62 3.86
C GLU A 88 -17.15 13.59 2.80
N LEU A 89 -16.10 13.90 2.05
CA LEU A 89 -15.53 12.98 1.07
C LEU A 89 -14.67 11.94 1.78
N ILE A 90 -14.94 10.67 1.50
CA ILE A 90 -14.19 9.54 2.03
C ILE A 90 -13.54 8.79 0.87
N TRP A 91 -12.22 8.72 0.90
CA TRP A 91 -11.47 7.75 0.09
C TRP A 91 -11.32 6.45 0.85
N ILE A 92 -11.53 5.33 0.17
CA ILE A 92 -11.41 3.98 0.70
C ILE A 92 -10.30 3.26 -0.09
N ASP A 93 -9.43 2.58 0.61
CA ASP A 93 -8.34 1.77 0.06
C ASP A 93 -8.39 0.37 0.71
N PHE A 94 -8.77 -0.64 -0.07
CA PHE A 94 -8.96 -2.00 0.39
C PHE A 94 -7.62 -2.73 0.46
N LYS A 95 -7.36 -3.38 1.60
CA LYS A 95 -6.15 -4.19 1.81
C LYS A 95 -6.55 -5.63 2.11
N ALA A 96 -6.26 -6.52 1.15
CA ALA A 96 -6.46 -7.94 1.33
C ALA A 96 -5.21 -8.61 1.91
N LEU A 97 -5.34 -9.23 3.08
CA LEU A 97 -4.27 -9.93 3.76
C LEU A 97 -4.51 -11.43 3.75
N ASN A 98 -3.55 -12.20 3.23
CA ASN A 98 -3.55 -13.64 3.41
C ASN A 98 -3.03 -13.95 4.82
N ILE A 99 -3.85 -14.59 5.65
CA ILE A 99 -3.49 -14.86 7.06
C ILE A 99 -2.42 -15.94 7.21
N GLU A 100 -2.14 -16.72 6.16
CA GLU A 100 -1.06 -17.71 6.15
C GLU A 100 0.33 -17.07 5.96
N ASN A 101 0.38 -15.80 5.58
CA ASN A 101 1.63 -15.06 5.42
C ASN A 101 2.08 -14.44 6.76
N GLN A 102 3.25 -14.84 7.25
CA GLN A 102 3.76 -14.45 8.58
C GLN A 102 4.24 -12.98 8.69
N ASP A 103 4.53 -12.29 7.59
CA ASP A 103 4.93 -10.88 7.61
C ASP A 103 4.35 -10.13 6.41
N THR A 104 3.40 -9.22 6.68
CA THR A 104 2.74 -8.43 5.65
C THR A 104 2.82 -6.96 6.00
N ASN A 105 3.67 -6.22 5.27
CA ASN A 105 3.78 -4.77 5.34
C ASN A 105 3.30 -4.16 4.02
N PRO A 106 1.96 -4.10 3.77
CA PRO A 106 1.44 -3.65 2.49
C PRO A 106 1.77 -2.17 2.27
N ASP A 107 2.08 -1.83 1.02
CA ASP A 107 2.13 -0.43 0.61
C ASP A 107 0.74 0.19 0.74
N SER A 108 0.67 1.30 1.47
CA SER A 108 -0.56 2.02 1.75
C SER A 108 -0.69 3.29 0.88
N GLY A 109 0.07 3.35 -0.21
CA GLY A 109 0.12 4.47 -1.14
C GLY A 109 1.09 5.58 -0.74
N THR A 110 1.21 6.58 -1.61
CA THR A 110 2.06 7.75 -1.35
C THR A 110 1.34 8.69 -0.38
N PRO A 111 2.06 9.35 0.53
CA PRO A 111 1.46 10.40 1.35
C PRO A 111 1.12 11.66 0.54
N ASP A 112 1.69 11.83 -0.65
CA ASP A 112 1.35 12.93 -1.56
C ASP A 112 -0.16 12.91 -1.89
N LYS A 113 -0.76 11.72 -2.09
CA LYS A 113 -2.20 11.60 -2.36
C LYS A 113 -3.05 12.17 -1.21
N VAL A 114 -2.59 11.97 0.02
CA VAL A 114 -3.27 12.41 1.24
C VAL A 114 -3.12 13.92 1.43
N ILE A 115 -1.93 14.46 1.12
CA ILE A 115 -1.68 15.90 1.12
C ILE A 115 -2.59 16.57 0.08
N THR A 116 -2.69 16.01 -1.13
CA THR A 116 -3.60 16.53 -2.17
C THR A 116 -5.07 16.48 -1.72
N LEU A 117 -5.51 15.39 -1.07
CA LEU A 117 -6.85 15.29 -0.50
C LEU A 117 -7.13 16.44 0.48
N MET A 118 -6.16 16.73 1.36
CA MET A 118 -6.25 17.83 2.34
C MET A 118 -6.22 19.22 1.71
N GLN A 119 -5.39 19.43 0.70
CA GLN A 119 -5.35 20.68 -0.04
C GLN A 119 -6.69 21.00 -0.72
N ASN A 120 -7.45 19.97 -1.09
CA ASN A 120 -8.79 20.10 -1.66
C ASN A 120 -9.90 20.28 -0.62
N GLY A 121 -9.57 20.43 0.67
CA GLY A 121 -10.52 20.68 1.75
C GLY A 121 -11.09 19.44 2.43
N TYR A 122 -10.62 18.24 2.09
CA TYR A 122 -11.06 16.97 2.66
C TYR A 122 -10.05 16.40 3.65
N PHE A 123 -10.33 15.28 4.32
CA PHE A 123 -9.35 14.70 5.25
C PHE A 123 -9.26 13.19 5.25
N TYR A 124 -10.36 12.49 4.97
CA TYR A 124 -10.47 11.09 5.35
C TYR A 124 -10.12 10.14 4.21
N LEU A 125 -9.00 9.44 4.40
CA LEU A 125 -8.69 8.18 3.74
C LEU A 125 -8.87 7.05 4.77
N VAL A 126 -9.63 6.02 4.42
CA VAL A 126 -9.85 4.83 5.23
C VAL A 126 -9.14 3.64 4.60
N TYR A 127 -8.40 2.90 5.43
CA TYR A 127 -7.98 1.55 5.06
C TYR A 127 -9.02 0.56 5.56
N VAL A 128 -9.47 -0.31 4.66
CA VAL A 128 -10.36 -1.42 4.96
C VAL A 128 -9.57 -2.71 4.80
N ILE A 129 -9.19 -3.31 5.92
CA ILE A 129 -8.45 -4.57 5.93
C ILE A 129 -9.44 -5.72 5.95
N ILE A 130 -9.22 -6.67 5.05
CA ILE A 130 -9.98 -7.92 4.96
C ILE A 130 -9.01 -9.10 4.91
N TYR A 131 -9.46 -10.25 5.37
CA TYR A 131 -8.63 -11.44 5.54
C TYR A 131 -9.11 -12.59 4.65
N TYR A 132 -8.17 -13.33 4.07
CA TYR A 132 -8.48 -14.48 3.23
C TYR A 132 -7.45 -15.61 3.37
N ILE A 133 -7.84 -16.79 2.91
CA ILE A 133 -6.96 -17.94 2.65
C ILE A 133 -7.21 -18.46 1.23
N GLY A 134 -6.19 -19.10 0.64
CA GLY A 134 -6.38 -19.87 -0.59
C GLY A 134 -7.11 -21.17 -0.30
N LEU A 135 -8.01 -21.59 -1.19
CA LEU A 135 -8.60 -22.93 -1.14
C LEU A 135 -7.65 -23.93 -1.82
N ASN A 136 -7.71 -25.19 -1.38
CA ASN A 136 -6.93 -26.29 -1.96
C ASN A 136 -7.11 -26.35 -3.48
N GLU A 137 -6.09 -26.83 -4.19
CA GLU A 137 -6.08 -27.02 -5.65
C GLU A 137 -6.23 -25.72 -6.47
N ASN A 138 -5.99 -24.54 -5.87
CA ASN A 138 -6.12 -23.23 -6.52
C ASN A 138 -7.53 -22.95 -7.07
N THR A 139 -8.57 -23.56 -6.51
CA THR A 139 -9.95 -23.42 -7.00
C THR A 139 -10.59 -22.09 -6.63
N GLY A 140 -10.00 -21.35 -5.70
CA GLY A 140 -10.53 -20.07 -5.23
C GLY A 140 -9.88 -19.59 -3.94
N LEU A 141 -10.55 -18.64 -3.30
CA LEU A 141 -10.23 -18.18 -1.95
C LEU A 141 -11.48 -18.12 -1.09
N GLU A 142 -11.27 -18.09 0.21
CA GLU A 142 -12.29 -17.92 1.22
C GLU A 142 -11.94 -16.72 2.11
N PHE A 143 -12.92 -15.86 2.35
CA PHE A 143 -12.80 -14.81 3.36
C PHE A 143 -12.89 -15.42 4.74
N VAL A 144 -11.99 -15.00 5.63
CA VAL A 144 -11.87 -15.56 6.97
C VAL A 144 -11.85 -14.46 8.01
N LYS A 145 -12.02 -14.85 9.27
CA LYS A 145 -11.85 -13.94 10.39
C LYS A 145 -10.39 -13.92 10.85
N HIS A 146 -9.96 -12.77 11.32
CA HIS A 146 -8.75 -12.61 12.11
C HIS A 146 -9.11 -11.86 13.40
N ASN A 147 -8.77 -12.44 14.55
CA ASN A 147 -9.20 -11.95 15.88
C ASN A 147 -10.73 -11.71 15.92
N ASP A 148 -11.50 -12.70 15.47
CA ASP A 148 -12.98 -12.70 15.39
C ASP A 148 -13.64 -11.68 14.43
N LEU A 149 -12.85 -10.87 13.72
CA LEU A 149 -13.32 -9.86 12.78
C LEU A 149 -13.09 -10.28 11.32
N PHE A 150 -14.10 -10.09 10.47
CA PHE A 150 -13.93 -10.21 9.01
C PHE A 150 -13.26 -8.97 8.41
N VAL A 151 -13.51 -7.81 9.03
CA VAL A 151 -13.10 -6.50 8.54
C VAL A 151 -12.48 -5.72 9.69
N LYS A 152 -11.37 -5.04 9.39
CA LYS A 152 -10.74 -4.07 10.29
C LYS A 152 -10.54 -2.77 9.51
N SER A 153 -11.40 -1.79 9.75
CA SER A 153 -11.27 -0.48 9.12
C SER A 153 -10.73 0.58 10.08
N TYR A 154 -9.88 1.46 9.57
CA TYR A 154 -9.42 2.64 10.30
C TYR A 154 -9.00 3.75 9.34
N PHE A 155 -9.19 4.99 9.77
CA PHE A 155 -8.64 6.14 9.05
C PHE A 155 -7.12 6.10 9.05
N LEU A 156 -6.48 6.48 7.93
CA LEU A 156 -5.03 6.62 7.85
C LEU A 156 -4.47 7.47 9.00
N LYS A 157 -5.21 8.50 9.44
CA LYS A 157 -4.76 9.34 10.56
C LYS A 157 -4.53 8.57 11.87
N ASN A 158 -5.24 7.45 12.02
CA ASN A 158 -5.17 6.55 13.16
C ASN A 158 -4.16 5.40 12.94
N VAL A 159 -3.35 5.42 11.88
CA VAL A 159 -2.37 4.35 11.62
C VAL A 159 -1.41 4.17 12.79
N SER A 160 -0.97 2.93 13.03
CA SER A 160 -0.01 2.61 14.08
C SER A 160 1.22 3.53 14.07
N ALA A 161 1.76 3.85 15.25
CA ALA A 161 2.99 4.64 15.39
C ALA A 161 4.21 4.01 14.67
N THR A 162 4.14 2.70 14.39
CA THR A 162 5.14 1.93 13.63
C THR A 162 5.14 2.23 12.14
N MET A 163 4.16 2.99 11.63
CA MET A 163 4.13 3.43 10.24
C MET A 163 5.45 4.12 9.88
N ARG A 164 5.95 3.82 8.69
CA ARG A 164 7.13 4.44 8.10
C ARG A 164 6.86 4.86 6.68
N ILE A 165 7.65 5.81 6.21
CA ILE A 165 7.71 6.19 4.81
C ILE A 165 9.01 5.61 4.25
N THR A 166 8.87 4.82 3.17
CA THR A 166 9.99 4.18 2.48
C THR A 166 10.75 5.19 1.62
N PRO A 167 12.01 4.86 1.21
CA PRO A 167 12.73 5.70 0.25
C PRO A 167 11.98 5.94 -1.06
N ALA A 168 11.15 4.99 -1.50
CA ALA A 168 10.30 5.10 -2.69
C ALA A 168 9.03 5.95 -2.48
N ASN A 169 8.95 6.69 -1.37
CA ASN A 169 7.83 7.57 -1.02
C ASN A 169 6.50 6.83 -0.74
N GLN A 170 6.55 5.57 -0.30
CA GLN A 170 5.35 4.80 0.08
C GLN A 170 5.18 4.77 1.60
N MET A 171 3.95 4.93 2.07
CA MET A 171 3.60 4.62 3.46
C MET A 171 3.51 3.10 3.64
N GLN A 172 4.16 2.58 4.67
CA GLN A 172 4.10 1.16 5.04
C GLN A 172 3.87 1.02 6.53
N VAL A 173 3.01 0.08 6.87
CA VAL A 173 2.72 -0.36 8.24
C VAL A 173 2.45 -1.86 8.20
N ASN A 174 2.78 -2.58 9.27
CA ASN A 174 2.41 -3.98 9.36
C ASN A 174 0.87 -4.09 9.33
N GLY A 175 0.33 -4.97 8.47
CA GLY A 175 -1.11 -5.11 8.24
C GLY A 175 -1.89 -5.61 9.46
N PHE A 176 -1.21 -6.18 10.45
CA PHE A 176 -1.80 -6.64 11.71
C PHE A 176 -1.63 -5.63 12.86
N SER A 177 -0.89 -4.53 12.66
CA SER A 177 -0.74 -3.52 13.70
C SER A 177 -2.08 -2.89 14.10
N GLU A 178 -2.22 -2.58 15.39
CA GLU A 178 -3.40 -1.88 15.89
C GLU A 178 -3.36 -0.37 15.58
N PRO A 179 -4.51 0.23 15.20
CA PRO A 179 -4.61 1.67 15.02
C PRO A 179 -4.56 2.39 16.37
N LEU A 180 -4.02 3.61 16.37
CA LEU A 180 -3.99 4.50 17.52
C LEU A 180 -4.75 5.77 17.14
N TYR A 181 -5.81 6.09 17.88
CA TYR A 181 -6.55 7.33 17.64
C TYR A 181 -5.64 8.54 17.76
N ARG A 182 -5.77 9.45 16.79
CA ARG A 182 -5.17 10.79 16.80
C ARG A 182 -6.17 11.82 16.32
N THR A 183 -6.06 13.04 16.81
CA THR A 183 -6.75 14.18 16.22
C THR A 183 -6.21 14.48 14.81
N ARG A 184 -6.92 15.34 14.08
CA ARG A 184 -6.48 15.77 12.74
C ARG A 184 -5.13 16.49 12.80
N GLU A 185 -4.92 17.33 13.80
CA GLU A 185 -3.67 18.09 14.02
C GLU A 185 -2.51 17.16 14.41
N GLU A 186 -2.73 16.26 15.37
CA GLU A 186 -1.72 15.26 15.77
C GLU A 186 -1.28 14.39 14.59
N PHE A 187 -2.18 14.12 13.63
CA PHE A 187 -1.82 13.40 12.43
C PHE A 187 -0.93 14.21 11.48
N LEU A 188 -1.13 15.53 11.35
CA LEU A 188 -0.28 16.37 10.52
C LEU A 188 1.16 16.39 11.06
N ASP A 189 1.30 16.56 12.38
CA ASP A 189 2.61 16.49 13.04
C ASP A 189 3.26 15.11 12.88
N PHE A 190 2.46 14.04 13.04
CA PHE A 190 2.92 12.68 12.84
C PHE A 190 3.39 12.45 11.39
N LEU A 191 2.63 12.91 10.39
CA LEU A 191 2.97 12.77 8.98
C LEU A 191 4.26 13.52 8.64
N LEU A 192 4.39 14.76 9.13
CA LEU A 192 5.61 15.58 8.96
C LEU A 192 6.82 14.89 9.59
N LYS A 193 6.69 14.41 10.82
CA LYS A 193 7.76 13.65 11.50
C LYS A 193 8.20 12.44 10.68
N LYS A 194 7.26 11.62 10.20
CA LYS A 194 7.58 10.45 9.37
C LYS A 194 8.25 10.82 8.04
N LYS A 195 7.95 12.01 7.50
CA LYS A 195 8.64 12.54 6.32
C LYS A 195 10.06 12.99 6.60
N ILE A 196 10.28 13.67 7.70
CA ILE A 196 11.63 14.05 8.14
C ILE A 196 12.48 12.78 8.34
N GLU A 197 11.99 11.82 9.13
CA GLU A 197 12.67 10.55 9.38
C GLU A 197 13.02 9.80 8.07
N SER A 198 12.13 9.84 7.07
CA SER A 198 12.40 9.22 5.76
C SER A 198 13.47 9.96 4.97
N ASN A 199 13.51 11.29 5.01
CA ASN A 199 14.50 12.07 4.28
C ASN A 199 15.87 12.02 4.95
N GLU A 200 15.94 11.98 6.28
CA GLU A 200 17.18 11.74 7.03
C GLU A 200 17.81 10.38 6.65
N ARG A 201 16.99 9.31 6.56
CA ARG A 201 17.46 8.00 6.08
C ARG A 201 17.98 8.05 4.64
N LYS A 202 17.35 8.83 3.77
CA LYS A 202 17.81 9.02 2.37
C LYS A 202 19.14 9.76 2.33
N LEU A 203 19.26 10.84 3.10
CA LEU A 203 20.46 11.65 3.19
C LEU A 203 21.65 10.81 3.66
N LYS A 204 21.49 10.09 4.78
CA LYS A 204 22.53 9.19 5.30
C LYS A 204 22.98 8.15 4.27
N LYS A 205 22.04 7.59 3.52
CA LYS A 205 22.37 6.61 2.48
C LYS A 205 23.10 7.25 1.30
N ALA A 206 22.67 8.42 0.86
CA ALA A 206 23.32 9.17 -0.22
C ALA A 206 24.74 9.61 0.17
N GLU A 207 24.96 10.04 1.40
CA GLU A 207 26.29 10.36 1.94
C GLU A 207 27.20 9.13 1.93
N GLN A 208 26.70 7.97 2.37
CA GLN A 208 27.45 6.72 2.34
C GLN A 208 27.77 6.25 0.91
N GLU A 209 26.82 6.37 -0.02
CA GLU A 209 27.05 6.06 -1.44
C GLU A 209 28.10 7.00 -2.06
N LEU A 210 28.05 8.30 -1.74
CA LEU A 210 29.04 9.27 -2.19
C LEU A 210 30.45 8.93 -1.69
N GLU A 211 30.60 8.52 -0.44
CA GLU A 211 31.89 8.13 0.12
C GLU A 211 32.45 6.85 -0.52
N ASN A 212 31.58 5.88 -0.80
CA ASN A 212 31.98 4.69 -1.58
C ASN A 212 32.47 5.10 -2.97
N PHE A 213 31.78 6.02 -3.66
CA PHE A 213 32.21 6.48 -4.99
C PHE A 213 33.55 7.22 -4.97
N LYS A 214 33.81 8.04 -3.95
CA LYS A 214 35.10 8.72 -3.77
C LYS A 214 36.26 7.73 -3.58
N THR A 215 36.01 6.59 -2.95
CA THR A 215 36.98 5.50 -2.75
C THR A 215 37.01 4.50 -3.90
N GLY A 216 36.24 4.73 -4.97
CA GLY A 216 36.17 3.86 -6.15
C GLY A 216 35.39 2.56 -5.93
N ILE A 217 34.64 2.44 -4.84
CA ILE A 217 33.79 1.28 -4.51
C ILE A 217 32.41 1.45 -5.14
N LEU A 218 31.94 0.41 -5.81
CA LEU A 218 30.60 0.29 -6.38
C LEU A 218 29.89 -0.90 -5.74
N LYS A 219 28.61 -0.73 -5.37
CA LYS A 219 27.76 -1.79 -4.82
C LYS A 219 26.52 -2.02 -5.69
N PRO A 220 26.69 -2.52 -6.93
CA PRO A 220 25.57 -2.75 -7.82
C PRO A 220 24.66 -3.86 -7.28
N LYS A 221 23.35 -3.58 -7.21
CA LYS A 221 22.34 -4.49 -6.66
C LYS A 221 22.20 -5.82 -7.41
N THR A 222 22.74 -5.91 -8.63
CA THR A 222 22.62 -7.05 -9.54
C THR A 222 23.90 -7.87 -9.67
N ALA A 223 25.00 -7.46 -9.04
CA ALA A 223 26.25 -8.20 -9.14
C ALA A 223 26.26 -9.42 -8.21
N LYS A 224 27.03 -10.44 -8.60
CA LYS A 224 27.32 -11.62 -7.76
C LYS A 224 28.23 -11.31 -6.58
N LYS A 225 28.95 -10.18 -6.63
CA LYS A 225 29.78 -9.66 -5.55
C LYS A 225 29.11 -8.42 -4.99
N ASP A 226 29.04 -8.34 -3.67
CA ASP A 226 28.41 -7.23 -2.96
C ASP A 226 29.18 -5.91 -3.14
N GLU A 227 30.47 -5.99 -3.45
CA GLU A 227 31.35 -4.85 -3.68
C GLU A 227 32.29 -5.14 -4.87
N ILE A 228 32.40 -4.16 -5.76
CA ILE A 228 33.38 -4.14 -6.86
C ILE A 228 34.08 -2.79 -6.87
N THR A 229 35.36 -2.76 -7.26
CA THR A 229 36.10 -1.51 -7.42
C THR A 229 36.12 -1.08 -8.89
N ILE A 230 36.31 0.21 -9.13
CA ILE A 230 36.49 0.72 -10.49
C ILE A 230 37.73 0.12 -11.15
N ASP A 231 38.79 -0.17 -10.39
CA ASP A 231 40.02 -0.74 -10.93
C ASP A 231 39.82 -2.20 -11.37
N PHE A 232 39.03 -2.99 -10.62
CA PHE A 232 38.61 -4.32 -11.07
C PHE A 232 37.85 -4.27 -12.40
N LEU A 233 36.97 -3.27 -12.59
CA LEU A 233 36.27 -3.09 -13.87
C LEU A 233 37.21 -2.69 -15.00
N LYS A 234 38.22 -1.85 -14.73
CA LYS A 234 39.25 -1.50 -15.73
C LYS A 234 40.07 -2.73 -16.13
N GLU A 235 40.42 -3.60 -15.18
CA GLU A 235 41.13 -4.85 -15.45
C GLU A 235 40.31 -5.78 -16.34
N LEU A 236 39.03 -6.02 -16.00
CA LEU A 236 38.12 -6.81 -16.82
C LEU A 236 37.97 -6.24 -18.23
N ASN A 237 37.82 -4.92 -18.36
CA ASN A 237 37.73 -4.26 -19.66
C ASN A 237 39.01 -4.46 -20.48
N LYS A 238 40.19 -4.33 -19.86
CA LYS A 238 41.48 -4.53 -20.52
C LYS A 238 41.62 -5.96 -21.05
N GLU A 239 41.25 -6.96 -20.25
CA GLU A 239 41.24 -8.36 -20.72
C GLU A 239 40.30 -8.58 -21.90
N GLN A 240 39.14 -7.92 -21.90
CA GLN A 240 38.17 -8.00 -22.98
C GLN A 240 38.69 -7.32 -24.26
N GLU A 241 39.31 -6.14 -24.14
CA GLU A 241 39.94 -5.44 -25.26
C GLU A 241 41.06 -6.26 -25.89
N GLU A 242 41.91 -6.91 -25.08
CA GLU A 242 42.97 -7.79 -25.59
C GLU A 242 42.39 -9.02 -26.30
N LYS A 243 41.29 -9.62 -25.80
CA LYS A 243 40.60 -10.70 -26.51
C LYS A 243 40.07 -10.22 -27.87
N ILE A 244 39.48 -9.03 -27.93
CA ILE A 244 38.95 -8.45 -29.17
C ILE A 244 40.07 -8.21 -30.19
N LYS A 245 41.21 -7.64 -29.77
CA LYS A 245 42.37 -7.42 -30.67
C LYS A 245 42.91 -8.71 -31.28
N ASN A 246 42.79 -9.83 -30.56
CA ASN A 246 43.23 -11.14 -30.99
C ASN A 246 42.19 -11.92 -31.81
N ILE A 247 41.02 -11.32 -32.09
CA ILE A 247 40.06 -11.89 -33.04
C ILE A 247 40.64 -11.69 -34.45
N ASN A 248 41.32 -12.72 -34.97
CA ASN A 248 41.68 -12.76 -36.38
C ASN A 248 40.41 -12.74 -37.23
N PHE A 249 40.18 -11.64 -37.93
CA PHE A 249 39.25 -11.59 -39.06
C PHE A 249 39.77 -12.55 -40.13
N LYS A 250 39.33 -13.81 -40.10
CA LYS A 250 39.32 -14.63 -41.30
C LYS A 250 38.24 -14.04 -42.20
N SER A 251 38.66 -13.16 -43.11
CA SER A 251 37.79 -12.74 -44.20
C SER A 251 37.37 -13.99 -44.98
N PRO A 252 36.08 -14.13 -45.34
CA PRO A 252 35.62 -15.21 -46.20
C PRO A 252 36.29 -15.17 -47.57
#